data_AF-A0A5M3MV46-F1
#
_entry.id   AF-A0A5M3MV46-F1
#
_cell.length_a   1.000
_cell.length_b   1.000
_cell.length_c   1.000
_cell.angle_alpha   90.00
_cell.angle_beta   90.00
_cell.angle_gamma   90.00
#
_symmetry.space_group_name_H-M   'P 1'
#
loop_
_entity.id
_entity.type
_entity.pdbx_description
1 polymer ?
#
loop_
_entity_poly.entity_id
_entity_poly.type
_entity_poly.pdbx_seq_one_letter_code
_entity_poly.pdbx_strand_id
1 'polypeptide(L)'
;MADNNTSNAPSAVRRRSTLDKETVDALEKRLGSRPEKEELQERNILKDDSVAPALQAAREKLQRSQLEDKLAHAIQQRPNPQELVEKGILSDEVKPAES
;
A
#
# COMPACT_ATOMS: atom_id res chain seq x y z
N MET A 1 -63.07 26.43 38.59
CA MET A 1 -62.05 25.55 39.18
C MET A 1 -61.01 25.30 38.10
N ALA A 2 -59.80 25.78 38.33
CA ALA A 2 -58.70 25.76 37.37
C ALA A 2 -58.05 24.37 37.26
N ASP A 3 -57.77 23.99 36.02
CA ASP A 3 -56.59 23.29 35.49
C ASP A 3 -55.85 22.29 36.39
N ASN A 4 -55.72 21.04 35.91
CA ASN A 4 -54.40 20.39 35.82
C ASN A 4 -54.42 19.11 34.98
N ASN A 5 -54.30 19.33 33.67
CA ASN A 5 -53.78 18.35 32.71
C ASN A 5 -52.25 18.49 32.65
N THR A 6 -51.49 17.76 33.46
CA THR A 6 -50.02 17.65 33.30
C THR A 6 -49.50 16.40 34.02
N SER A 7 -49.36 15.29 33.29
CA SER A 7 -48.24 14.35 33.45
C SER A 7 -48.32 13.21 32.42
N ASN A 8 -48.37 13.55 31.14
CA ASN A 8 -47.98 12.59 30.11
C ASN A 8 -46.82 13.18 29.32
N ALA A 9 -45.67 13.29 30.00
CA ALA A 9 -44.42 13.55 29.31
C ALA A 9 -43.98 12.24 28.64
N PRO A 10 -43.84 12.18 27.30
CA PRO A 10 -43.27 11.02 26.67
C PRO A 10 -41.84 10.86 27.19
N SER A 11 -41.57 9.73 27.85
CA SER A 11 -40.23 9.34 28.29
C SER A 11 -39.26 9.57 27.14
N ALA A 12 -38.32 10.50 27.32
CA ALA A 12 -37.37 10.87 26.28
C ALA A 12 -36.72 9.59 25.75
N VAL A 13 -37.01 9.25 24.48
CA VAL A 13 -36.45 8.10 23.80
C VAL A 13 -34.94 8.28 23.80
N ARG A 14 -34.26 7.68 24.77
CA ARG A 14 -32.80 7.59 24.80
C ARG A 14 -32.43 6.88 23.50
N ARG A 15 -31.81 7.61 22.57
CA ARG A 15 -31.17 7.02 21.40
C ARG A 15 -30.09 6.09 21.94
N ARG A 16 -30.38 4.80 22.03
CA ARG A 16 -29.35 3.79 22.30
C ARG A 16 -28.35 3.88 21.16
N SER A 17 -27.07 4.04 21.48
CA SER A 17 -26.01 3.89 20.49
C SER A 17 -26.16 2.50 19.87
N THR A 18 -26.34 2.43 18.56
CA THR A 18 -26.43 1.17 17.80
C THR A 18 -25.06 0.51 17.62
N LEU A 19 -24.06 0.97 18.37
CA LEU A 19 -22.68 0.54 18.25
C LEU A 19 -22.39 -0.43 19.37
N ASP A 20 -21.96 -1.62 19.00
CA ASP A 20 -21.56 -2.66 19.93
C ASP A 20 -20.31 -2.20 20.67
N LYS A 21 -20.33 -2.26 22.00
CA LYS A 21 -19.22 -1.78 22.85
C LYS A 21 -17.88 -2.43 22.48
N GLU A 22 -17.91 -3.72 22.15
CA GLU A 22 -16.71 -4.46 21.70
C GLU A 22 -16.08 -3.86 20.43
N THR A 23 -16.91 -3.35 19.50
CA THR A 23 -16.41 -2.71 18.27
C THR A 23 -15.72 -1.38 18.56
N VAL A 24 -16.23 -0.63 19.54
CA VAL A 24 -15.64 0.63 20.00
C VAL A 24 -14.29 0.36 20.65
N ASP A 25 -14.25 -0.57 21.61
CA ASP A 25 -13.02 -0.93 22.32
C ASP A 25 -11.94 -1.48 21.34
N ALA A 26 -12.34 -2.28 20.35
CA ALA A 26 -11.43 -2.78 19.32
C ALA A 26 -10.90 -1.66 18.40
N LEU A 27 -11.74 -0.69 18.02
CA LEU A 27 -11.32 0.44 17.20
C LEU A 27 -10.32 1.33 17.95
N GLU A 28 -10.58 1.65 19.21
CA GLU A 28 -9.68 2.43 20.06
C GLU A 28 -8.29 1.80 20.14
N LYS A 29 -8.23 0.48 20.35
CA LYS A 29 -6.96 -0.25 20.36
C LYS A 29 -6.20 -0.14 19.03
N ARG A 30 -6.90 -0.26 17.89
CA ARG A 30 -6.28 -0.19 16.56
C ARG A 30 -5.82 1.22 16.21
N LEU A 31 -6.52 2.25 16.69
CA LEU A 31 -6.12 3.64 16.53
C LEU A 31 -4.87 3.95 17.38
N GLY A 32 -4.77 3.40 18.59
CA GLY A 32 -3.59 3.55 19.44
C GLY A 32 -2.32 2.90 18.90
N SER A 33 -2.46 1.83 18.10
CA SER A 33 -1.35 1.15 17.43
C SER A 33 -1.28 1.46 15.94
N ARG A 34 -1.76 2.62 15.50
CA ARG A 34 -1.78 2.99 14.08
C ARG A 34 -0.34 3.27 13.61
N PRO A 35 0.17 2.57 12.58
CA PRO A 35 1.49 2.83 12.03
C PRO A 35 1.54 4.18 11.32
N GLU A 36 2.72 4.79 11.33
CA GLU A 36 2.99 6.04 10.60
C GLU A 36 3.00 5.80 9.10
N LYS A 37 2.82 6.89 8.34
CA LYS A 37 2.77 6.85 6.88
C LYS A 37 4.08 6.30 6.28
N GLU A 38 5.20 6.75 6.82
CA GLU A 38 6.55 6.37 6.39
C GLU A 38 6.78 4.86 6.57
N GLU A 39 6.34 4.28 7.68
CA GLU A 39 6.43 2.83 7.91
C GLU A 39 5.67 2.02 6.86
N LEU A 40 4.52 2.52 6.41
CA LEU A 40 3.74 1.89 5.36
C LEU A 40 4.43 1.98 3.99
N GLN A 41 5.17 3.06 3.73
CA GLN A 41 5.97 3.23 2.51
C GLN A 41 7.19 2.31 2.51
N GLU A 42 7.92 2.23 3.62
CA GLU A 42 9.07 1.33 3.77
C GLU A 42 8.67 -0.14 3.57
N ARG A 43 7.50 -0.52 4.10
CA ARG A 43 6.94 -1.86 3.90
C ARG A 43 6.31 -2.09 2.53
N ASN A 44 6.41 -1.13 1.61
CA ASN A 44 5.83 -1.16 0.26
C ASN A 44 4.30 -1.35 0.22
N ILE A 45 3.60 -1.05 1.34
CA ILE A 45 2.14 -1.12 1.46
C ILE A 45 1.51 0.14 0.85
N LEU A 46 2.01 1.32 1.24
CA LEU A 46 1.59 2.60 0.68
C LEU A 46 2.59 3.02 -0.40
N LYS A 47 2.10 3.36 -1.60
CA LYS A 47 2.93 3.93 -2.68
C LYS A 47 3.09 5.43 -2.46
N ASP A 48 4.10 6.06 -3.07
CA ASP A 48 4.38 7.49 -2.85
C ASP A 48 3.16 8.39 -3.05
N ASP A 49 2.93 9.27 -2.08
CA ASP A 49 1.80 10.20 -2.05
C ASP A 49 1.95 11.41 -2.99
N SER A 50 2.96 11.41 -3.86
CA SER A 50 3.15 12.47 -4.85
C SER A 50 2.00 12.55 -5.86
N VAL A 51 1.23 11.47 -6.01
CA VAL A 51 0.16 11.35 -7.01
C VAL A 51 -1.16 11.05 -6.33
N ALA A 52 -2.24 11.67 -6.84
CA ALA A 52 -3.59 11.49 -6.32
C ALA A 52 -4.00 10.00 -6.24
N PRO A 53 -4.76 9.56 -5.20
CA PRO A 53 -5.09 8.16 -4.99
C PRO A 53 -5.70 7.45 -6.20
N ALA A 54 -6.57 8.15 -6.95
CA ALA A 54 -7.22 7.60 -8.14
C ALA A 54 -6.24 7.29 -9.31
N LEU A 55 -5.07 7.94 -9.34
CA LEU A 55 -4.09 7.81 -10.42
C LEU A 55 -2.93 6.88 -10.09
N GLN A 56 -2.78 6.45 -8.83
CA GLN A 56 -1.66 5.62 -8.38
C GLN A 56 -1.58 4.30 -9.17
N ALA A 57 -2.72 3.62 -9.36
CA ALA A 57 -2.78 2.37 -10.11
C ALA A 57 -2.37 2.54 -11.59
N ALA A 58 -2.82 3.62 -12.23
CA ALA A 58 -2.47 3.91 -13.62
C ALA A 58 -0.97 4.23 -13.77
N ARG A 59 -0.41 5.02 -12.84
CA ARG A 59 1.03 5.32 -12.77
C ARG A 59 1.86 4.05 -12.64
N GLU A 60 1.51 3.17 -11.70
CA GLU A 60 2.24 1.93 -11.46
C GLU A 60 2.22 1.02 -12.68
N LYS A 61 1.07 0.87 -13.33
CA LYS A 61 0.95 0.10 -14.58
C LYS A 61 1.86 0.67 -15.68
N LEU A 62 1.88 1.98 -15.84
CA LEU A 62 2.75 2.63 -16.83
C LEU A 62 4.23 2.44 -16.49
N GLN A 63 4.61 2.68 -15.23
CA GLN A 63 5.99 2.52 -14.77
C GLN A 63 6.48 1.09 -14.97
N ARG A 64 5.63 0.09 -14.68
CA ARG A 64 5.94 -1.31 -14.91
C ARG A 64 6.13 -1.62 -16.39
N SER A 65 5.23 -1.18 -17.26
CA SER A 65 5.36 -1.37 -18.72
C SER A 65 6.66 -0.78 -19.25
N GLN A 66 6.99 0.45 -18.85
CA GLN A 66 8.24 1.10 -19.25
C GLN A 66 9.47 0.34 -18.76
N LEU A 67 9.42 -0.23 -17.56
CA LEU A 67 10.51 -1.03 -17.01
C LEU A 67 10.65 -2.36 -17.75
N GLU A 68 9.55 -3.02 -18.08
CA GLU A 68 9.52 -4.23 -18.88
C GLU A 68 10.15 -4.00 -20.27
N ASP A 69 9.77 -2.91 -20.95
CA ASP A 69 10.34 -2.55 -22.26
C ASP A 69 11.84 -2.26 -22.19
N LYS A 70 12.26 -1.47 -21.20
CA LYS A 70 13.68 -1.16 -20.96
C LYS A 70 14.50 -2.40 -20.66
N LEU A 71 13.96 -3.28 -19.80
CA LEU A 71 14.61 -4.53 -19.43
C LEU A 71 14.71 -5.47 -20.63
N ALA A 72 13.66 -5.59 -21.43
CA ALA A 72 13.68 -6.40 -22.65
C ALA A 72 14.77 -5.94 -23.62
N HIS A 73 14.90 -4.63 -23.83
CA HIS A 73 15.96 -4.07 -24.67
C HIS A 73 17.37 -4.35 -24.12
N ALA A 74 17.57 -4.18 -22.81
CA ALA A 74 18.85 -4.46 -22.16
C ALA A 74 19.23 -5.95 -22.22
N ILE A 75 18.26 -6.85 -22.09
CA ILE A 75 18.48 -8.29 -22.22
C ILE A 75 18.83 -8.68 -23.66
N GLN A 76 18.21 -8.05 -24.67
CA GLN A 76 18.54 -8.29 -26.08
C GLN A 76 19.99 -7.89 -26.40
N GLN A 77 20.51 -6.85 -25.75
CA GLN A 77 21.88 -6.37 -25.91
C GLN A 77 22.86 -6.99 -24.90
N ARG A 78 22.48 -8.08 -24.23
CA ARG A 78 23.31 -8.72 -23.22
C ARG A 78 24.64 -9.18 -23.85
N PRO A 79 25.80 -8.69 -23.39
CA PRO A 79 27.10 -9.08 -23.92
C PRO A 79 27.37 -10.57 -23.70
N ASN A 80 28.04 -11.19 -24.68
CA ASN A 80 28.48 -12.57 -24.56
C ASN A 80 29.62 -12.70 -23.53
N PRO A 81 29.78 -13.88 -22.90
CA PRO A 81 30.85 -14.09 -21.92
C PRO A 81 32.24 -13.83 -22.50
N GLN A 82 32.48 -14.12 -23.78
CA GLN A 82 33.74 -13.82 -24.48
C GLN A 82 34.00 -12.31 -24.55
N GLU A 83 32.98 -11.49 -24.80
CA GLU A 83 33.11 -10.03 -24.82
C GLU A 83 33.41 -9.47 -23.42
N LEU A 84 32.92 -10.14 -22.37
CA LEU A 84 33.23 -9.77 -20.99
C LEU A 84 34.67 -10.12 -20.60
N VAL A 85 35.21 -11.22 -21.14
CA VAL A 85 36.63 -11.59 -21.00
C VAL A 85 37.52 -10.57 -21.69
N GLU A 86 37.21 -10.21 -22.94
CA GLU A 86 37.99 -9.21 -23.69
C GLU A 86 38.01 -7.84 -22.99
N LYS A 87 36.89 -7.46 -22.36
CA LYS A 87 36.78 -6.23 -21.55
C LYS A 87 37.45 -6.33 -20.18
N GLY A 88 38.04 -7.47 -19.82
CA GLY A 88 38.71 -7.71 -18.53
C GLY A 88 37.76 -7.79 -17.34
N ILE A 89 36.46 -8.00 -17.57
CA ILE A 89 35.42 -8.10 -16.53
C ILE A 89 35.27 -9.55 -16.04
N LEU A 90 35.46 -10.53 -16.93
CA LEU A 90 35.38 -11.96 -16.62
C LEU A 90 36.76 -12.62 -16.78
N SER A 91 37.18 -13.45 -15.83
CA SER A 91 38.44 -14.21 -15.92
C SER A 91 38.26 -15.50 -16.72
N ASP A 92 39.28 -15.88 -17.50
CA ASP A 92 39.28 -17.07 -18.37
C ASP A 92 38.98 -18.40 -17.66
N GLU A 93 39.28 -18.50 -16.36
CA GLU A 93 39.08 -19.73 -15.58
C GLU A 93 37.62 -19.99 -15.17
N VAL A 94 36.74 -19.00 -15.31
CA VAL A 94 35.31 -19.17 -15.01
C VAL A 94 34.66 -19.87 -16.21
N LYS A 95 34.62 -21.21 -16.17
CA LYS A 95 33.83 -22.00 -17.13
C LYS A 95 32.41 -21.43 -17.16
N PRO A 96 31.88 -21.03 -18.33
CA PRO A 96 30.52 -20.53 -18.41
C PRO A 96 29.60 -21.62 -17.89
N ALA A 97 28.74 -21.29 -16.94
CA ALA A 97 27.68 -22.19 -16.48
C ALA A 97 26.83 -22.55 -17.72
N GLU A 98 26.98 -23.78 -18.20
CA GLU A 98 26.16 -24.33 -19.28
C GLU A 98 24.68 -24.20 -18.90
N SER A 99 23.87 -23.80 -19.88
CA SER A 99 22.44 -23.52 -19.75
C SER A 99 21.60 -24.79 -19.57
#